data_AF-R7SYI4-F1
#
_entry.id   AF-R7SYI4-F1
#
_cell.length_a   1.000
_cell.length_b   1.000
_cell.length_c   1.000
_cell.angle_alpha   90.00
_cell.angle_beta   90.00
_cell.angle_gamma   90.00
#
_symmetry.space_group_name_H-M   'P 1'
#
loop_
_entity.id
_entity.type
_entity.pdbx_description
1 polymer ?
#
loop_
_entity_poly.entity_id
_entity_poly.type
_entity_poly.pdbx_seq_one_letter_code
_entity_poly.pdbx_strand_id
1 'polypeptide(L)'
;MSSTQYLDTELLAGLSLGFGTPSISSSLKPFDGVIPNVIALPYGRCPPFHIRAPSWRNLLKLMARLSGTRLEPTMEALAVVKTEMKLRIVVSFVKVHHASSDWHTVLYMTIDHPVPANAPTGWKYRNGDTNTLPFSYTLSQLPAFLRDGADSPLSKFYTIPASNEAPFPVLPISFPNLATYLASALENARDAIRDSSSGVRRLAQYVDQFYPNDRAALDDAPERVGMRRRLKNLVGIGSKPQRDRNAEVYELVTPFVADDYGR
;
A
#
# COMPACT_ATOMS: atom_id res chain seq x y z
N MET A 1 9.65 -10.10 19.86
CA MET A 1 8.28 -9.75 20.28
C MET A 1 7.54 -9.18 19.07
N SER A 2 6.36 -9.71 18.73
CA SER A 2 5.59 -9.28 17.56
C SER A 2 4.86 -7.96 17.84
N SER A 3 4.96 -6.98 16.95
CA SER A 3 4.28 -5.68 17.03
C SER A 3 2.75 -5.77 16.93
N THR A 4 2.20 -6.96 16.67
CA THR A 4 0.76 -7.21 16.52
C THR A 4 -0.06 -7.02 17.79
N GLN A 5 0.56 -7.03 18.98
CA GLN A 5 -0.14 -6.93 20.27
C GLN A 5 -0.83 -5.56 20.50
N TYR A 6 -0.49 -4.54 19.72
CA TYR A 6 -1.06 -3.18 19.84
C TYR A 6 -1.97 -2.80 18.67
N LEU A 7 -2.38 -3.77 17.84
CA LEU A 7 -3.29 -3.51 16.72
C LEU A 7 -4.75 -3.70 17.13
N ASP A 8 -5.60 -2.76 16.73
CA ASP A 8 -7.05 -2.90 16.90
C ASP A 8 -7.51 -4.17 16.20
N THR A 9 -8.29 -5.00 16.89
CA THR A 9 -8.80 -6.28 16.37
C THR A 9 -9.59 -6.12 15.07
N GLU A 10 -10.24 -4.98 14.89
CA GLU A 10 -10.95 -4.60 13.66
C GLU A 10 -10.02 -4.50 12.45
N LEU A 11 -8.76 -4.05 12.63
CA LEU A 11 -7.79 -3.96 11.53
C LEU A 11 -7.26 -5.32 11.09
N LEU A 12 -7.35 -6.32 11.97
CA LEU A 12 -6.95 -7.70 11.70
C LEU A 12 -8.11 -8.53 11.13
N ALA A 13 -9.35 -8.03 11.20
CA ALA A 13 -10.51 -8.75 10.71
C ALA A 13 -10.50 -8.86 9.17
N GLY A 14 -10.54 -10.09 8.66
CA GLY A 14 -10.50 -10.39 7.24
C GLY A 14 -9.14 -10.11 6.57
N LEU A 15 -8.08 -9.91 7.35
CA LEU A 15 -6.71 -9.80 6.81
C LEU A 15 -6.24 -11.16 6.30
N SER A 16 -5.57 -11.16 5.16
CA SER A 16 -4.78 -12.29 4.67
C SER A 16 -3.50 -11.78 4.04
N LEU A 17 -2.37 -12.40 4.33
CA LEU A 17 -1.08 -12.09 3.72
C LEU A 17 -0.34 -13.37 3.39
N GLY A 18 0.39 -13.39 2.28
CA GLY A 18 1.08 -14.59 1.81
C GLY A 18 1.48 -14.47 0.35
N PHE A 19 1.86 -15.58 -0.26
CA PHE A 19 2.19 -15.64 -1.68
C PHE A 19 1.08 -16.35 -2.46
N GLY A 20 0.76 -15.86 -3.65
CA GLY A 20 -0.19 -16.50 -4.57
C GLY A 20 -1.57 -15.86 -4.54
N THR A 21 -2.62 -16.67 -4.37
CA THR A 21 -4.02 -16.19 -4.40
C THR A 21 -4.59 -16.17 -2.97
N PRO A 22 -5.14 -15.04 -2.49
CA PRO A 22 -5.81 -15.00 -1.19
C PRO A 22 -7.11 -15.80 -1.21
N SER A 23 -7.53 -16.29 -0.05
CA SER A 23 -8.91 -16.75 0.14
C SER A 23 -9.86 -15.55 0.26
N ILE A 24 -10.98 -15.62 -0.44
CA ILE A 24 -12.06 -14.63 -0.36
C ILE A 24 -13.24 -15.28 0.35
N SER A 25 -13.70 -14.66 1.44
CA SER A 25 -14.80 -15.14 2.26
C SER A 25 -15.64 -13.95 2.72
N SER A 26 -16.95 -14.16 2.83
CA SER A 26 -17.88 -13.18 3.42
C SER A 26 -17.68 -13.00 4.92
N SER A 27 -17.16 -14.01 5.61
CA SER A 27 -16.84 -13.90 7.04
C SER A 27 -15.51 -13.18 7.24
N LEU A 28 -15.54 -12.06 7.96
CA LEU A 28 -14.34 -11.33 8.40
C LEU A 28 -13.78 -11.99 9.67
N LYS A 29 -13.09 -13.11 9.50
CA LYS A 29 -12.43 -13.80 10.60
C LYS A 29 -11.21 -13.01 11.09
N PRO A 30 -10.91 -12.97 12.40
CA PRO A 30 -9.66 -12.41 12.90
C PRO A 30 -8.46 -13.11 12.26
N PHE A 31 -7.40 -12.34 11.96
CA PHE A 31 -6.13 -12.89 11.53
C PHE A 31 -5.52 -13.75 12.64
N ASP A 32 -5.29 -15.03 12.36
CA ASP A 32 -4.74 -16.03 13.28
C ASP A 32 -3.22 -16.20 13.15
N GLY A 33 -2.60 -15.58 12.14
CA GLY A 33 -1.17 -15.67 11.88
C GLY A 33 -0.31 -14.66 12.65
N VAL A 34 1.00 -14.81 12.52
CA VAL A 34 1.98 -13.80 12.92
C VAL A 34 2.31 -12.93 11.70
N ILE A 35 2.19 -11.61 11.84
CA ILE A 35 2.66 -10.69 10.81
C ILE A 35 4.18 -10.60 10.94
N PRO A 36 4.96 -11.03 9.94
CA PRO A 36 6.41 -11.01 10.03
C PRO A 36 6.94 -9.57 10.02
N ASN A 37 8.09 -9.36 10.67
CA ASN A 37 8.82 -8.09 10.60
C ASN A 37 9.52 -7.90 9.24
N VAL A 38 9.91 -9.00 8.60
CA VAL A 38 10.55 -9.01 7.29
C VAL A 38 9.79 -9.95 6.38
N ILE A 39 9.34 -9.41 5.25
CA ILE A 39 8.75 -10.20 4.17
C ILE A 39 9.77 -10.19 3.04
N ALA A 40 10.43 -11.34 2.86
CA ALA A 40 11.45 -11.51 1.84
C ALA A 40 10.76 -11.80 0.49
N LEU A 41 10.91 -10.90 -0.47
CA LEU A 41 10.34 -10.99 -1.81
C LEU A 41 11.32 -11.74 -2.74
N PRO A 42 10.90 -12.88 -3.31
CA PRO A 42 11.69 -13.59 -4.32
C PRO A 42 11.74 -12.84 -5.65
N TYR A 43 12.77 -13.16 -6.43
CA TYR A 43 12.97 -12.63 -7.79
C TYR A 43 12.86 -13.76 -8.82
N GLY A 44 12.18 -13.51 -9.94
CA GLY A 44 12.03 -14.48 -11.04
C GLY A 44 10.68 -15.20 -11.04
N ARG A 45 10.69 -16.54 -11.24
CA ARG A 45 9.48 -17.36 -11.38
C ARG A 45 8.85 -17.68 -10.02
N CYS A 46 8.22 -16.68 -9.42
CA CYS A 46 7.58 -16.80 -8.12
C CYS A 46 6.16 -16.21 -8.15
N PRO A 47 5.22 -16.74 -7.34
CA PRO A 47 3.94 -16.09 -7.12
C PRO A 47 4.13 -14.69 -6.50
N PRO A 48 3.22 -13.73 -6.76
CA PRO A 48 3.26 -12.42 -6.12
C PRO A 48 2.96 -12.53 -4.62
N PHE A 49 3.55 -11.65 -3.81
CA PHE A 49 3.14 -11.47 -2.42
C PHE A 49 1.84 -10.66 -2.39
N HIS A 50 0.86 -11.09 -1.60
CA HIS A 50 -0.41 -10.40 -1.44
C HIS A 50 -0.63 -9.90 -0.01
N ILE A 51 -1.36 -8.79 0.12
CA ILE A 51 -2.04 -8.38 1.34
C ILE A 51 -3.50 -8.11 0.97
N ARG A 52 -4.43 -8.85 1.57
CA ARG A 52 -5.88 -8.66 1.41
C ARG A 52 -6.45 -8.03 2.67
N ALA A 53 -7.29 -7.01 2.49
CA ALA A 53 -8.02 -6.35 3.56
C ALA A 53 -9.48 -6.07 3.12
N PRO A 54 -10.39 -5.79 4.08
CA PRO A 54 -11.79 -5.50 3.75
C PRO A 54 -11.98 -4.26 2.87
N SER A 55 -11.16 -3.22 3.05
CA SER A 55 -11.20 -2.01 2.23
C SER A 55 -9.81 -1.41 2.01
N TRP A 56 -9.72 -0.48 1.06
CA TRP A 56 -8.52 0.31 0.82
C TRP A 56 -8.07 1.06 2.08
N ARG A 57 -9.02 1.68 2.80
CA ARG A 57 -8.73 2.40 4.04
C ARG A 57 -8.17 1.48 5.13
N ASN A 58 -8.76 0.29 5.30
CA ASN A 58 -8.27 -0.68 6.28
C ASN A 58 -6.86 -1.15 5.95
N LEU A 59 -6.57 -1.40 4.66
CA LEU A 59 -5.22 -1.74 4.19
C LEU A 59 -4.20 -0.66 4.58
N LEU A 60 -4.48 0.61 4.25
CA LEU A 60 -3.55 1.71 4.56
C LEU A 60 -3.34 1.91 6.06
N LYS A 61 -4.42 1.86 6.86
CA LYS A 61 -4.34 1.98 8.32
C LYS A 61 -3.51 0.86 8.94
N LEU A 62 -3.73 -0.38 8.50
CA LEU A 62 -2.97 -1.53 8.98
C LEU A 62 -1.47 -1.34 8.68
N MET A 63 -1.13 -1.03 7.43
CA MET A 63 0.26 -0.84 7.01
C MET A 63 0.94 0.33 7.76
N ALA A 64 0.20 1.42 8.01
CA ALA A 64 0.70 2.56 8.78
C ALA A 64 1.10 2.20 10.22
N ARG A 65 0.36 1.26 10.85
CA ARG A 65 0.61 0.83 12.23
C ARG A 65 1.65 -0.28 12.36
N LEU A 66 1.97 -0.96 11.27
CA LEU A 66 2.98 -2.03 11.21
C LEU A 66 4.39 -1.47 10.97
N SER A 67 4.87 -0.59 11.85
CA SER A 67 6.18 0.08 11.70
C SER A 67 7.38 -0.87 11.70
N GLY A 68 7.25 -2.03 12.35
CA GLY A 68 8.27 -3.07 12.38
C GLY A 68 8.30 -3.96 11.13
N THR A 69 7.30 -3.87 10.25
CA THR A 69 7.20 -4.71 9.06
C THR A 69 7.76 -3.99 7.83
N ARG A 70 8.58 -4.70 7.05
CA ARG A 70 9.14 -4.22 5.78
C ARG A 70 9.24 -5.33 4.75
N LEU A 71 9.22 -4.92 3.48
CA LEU A 71 9.51 -5.76 2.33
C LEU A 71 10.99 -5.63 1.99
N GLU A 72 11.68 -6.75 1.82
CA GLU A 72 13.08 -6.80 1.39
C GLU A 72 13.24 -7.82 0.27
N PRO A 73 14.21 -7.70 -0.64
CA PRO A 73 14.52 -8.77 -1.56
C PRO A 73 15.10 -9.98 -0.80
N THR A 74 14.91 -11.20 -1.31
CA THR A 74 15.65 -12.35 -0.76
C THR A 74 17.15 -12.25 -1.05
N MET A 75 17.97 -13.04 -0.35
CA MET A 75 19.42 -13.09 -0.58
C MET A 75 19.75 -13.55 -2.01
N GLU A 76 18.95 -14.47 -2.56
CA GLU A 76 19.08 -14.93 -3.94
C GLU A 76 18.76 -13.81 -4.94
N ALA A 77 17.75 -12.99 -4.65
CA ALA A 77 17.43 -11.82 -5.46
C ALA A 77 18.60 -10.81 -5.46
N LEU A 78 19.21 -10.55 -4.31
CA LEU A 78 20.37 -9.67 -4.16
C LEU A 78 21.61 -10.21 -4.90
N ALA A 79 21.78 -11.52 -4.96
CA ALA A 79 22.88 -12.15 -5.69
C ALA A 79 22.74 -12.01 -7.22
N VAL A 80 21.51 -11.96 -7.73
CA VAL A 80 21.23 -11.89 -9.17
C VAL A 80 21.13 -10.45 -9.66
N VAL A 81 20.42 -9.58 -8.93
CA VAL A 81 20.15 -8.20 -9.34
C VAL A 81 21.19 -7.27 -8.73
N LYS A 82 22.11 -6.80 -9.57
CA LYS A 82 23.22 -5.90 -9.18
C LYS A 82 22.83 -4.42 -9.11
N THR A 83 21.54 -4.12 -9.26
CA THR A 83 20.99 -2.77 -9.27
C THR A 83 19.93 -2.62 -8.20
N GLU A 84 19.50 -1.39 -7.96
CA GLU A 84 18.37 -1.10 -7.10
C GLU A 84 17.12 -1.88 -7.55
N MET A 85 16.52 -2.63 -6.61
CA MET A 85 15.32 -3.42 -6.85
C MET A 85 14.09 -2.57 -6.57
N LYS A 86 13.20 -2.49 -7.55
CA LYS A 86 11.96 -1.71 -7.47
C LYS A 86 10.76 -2.62 -7.27
N LEU A 87 9.74 -2.11 -6.59
CA LEU A 87 8.51 -2.83 -6.27
C LEU A 87 7.44 -2.53 -7.30
N ARG A 88 6.89 -3.56 -7.94
CA ARG A 88 5.69 -3.47 -8.76
C ARG A 88 4.46 -3.79 -7.92
N ILE A 89 3.42 -2.99 -8.12
CA ILE A 89 2.20 -3.04 -7.31
C ILE A 89 0.98 -3.14 -8.24
N VAL A 90 0.15 -4.15 -7.98
CA VAL A 90 -1.15 -4.33 -8.61
C VAL A 90 -2.21 -4.34 -7.52
N VAL A 91 -3.16 -3.43 -7.61
CA VAL A 91 -4.32 -3.35 -6.71
C VAL A 91 -5.47 -4.10 -7.36
N SER A 92 -6.00 -5.12 -6.71
CA SER A 92 -7.16 -5.88 -7.17
C SER A 92 -8.32 -5.70 -6.19
N PHE A 93 -9.48 -5.33 -6.72
CA PHE A 93 -10.74 -5.26 -5.99
C PHE A 93 -11.53 -6.51 -6.33
N VAL A 94 -11.80 -7.35 -5.34
CA VAL A 94 -12.41 -8.67 -5.54
C VAL A 94 -13.75 -8.73 -4.84
N LYS A 95 -14.79 -9.06 -5.60
CA LYS A 95 -16.15 -9.19 -5.10
C LYS A 95 -16.27 -10.45 -4.26
N VAL A 96 -16.87 -10.34 -3.08
CA VAL A 96 -17.01 -11.49 -2.16
C VAL A 96 -17.88 -12.59 -2.76
N HIS A 97 -18.94 -12.18 -3.42
CA HIS A 97 -19.92 -13.04 -4.08
C HIS A 97 -20.59 -12.26 -5.20
N HIS A 98 -21.01 -12.93 -6.28
CA HIS A 98 -21.60 -12.26 -7.45
C HIS A 98 -22.81 -11.38 -7.11
N ALA A 99 -23.60 -11.81 -6.12
CA ALA A 99 -24.78 -11.10 -5.63
C ALA A 99 -24.52 -10.13 -4.46
N SER A 100 -23.32 -10.11 -3.87
CA SER A 100 -22.99 -9.20 -2.76
C SER A 100 -22.66 -7.80 -3.29
N SER A 101 -22.81 -6.76 -2.46
CA SER A 101 -22.26 -5.43 -2.74
C SER A 101 -20.82 -5.26 -2.25
N ASP A 102 -20.28 -6.25 -1.53
CA ASP A 102 -19.02 -6.15 -0.81
C ASP A 102 -17.84 -6.51 -1.70
N TRP A 103 -16.81 -5.68 -1.59
CA TRP A 103 -15.56 -5.82 -2.32
C TRP A 103 -14.40 -5.82 -1.34
N HIS A 104 -13.40 -6.67 -1.55
CA HIS A 104 -12.16 -6.66 -0.80
C HIS A 104 -11.03 -6.09 -1.63
N THR A 105 -10.10 -5.40 -0.97
CA THR A 105 -8.89 -4.89 -1.60
C THR A 105 -7.79 -5.92 -1.41
N VAL A 106 -7.11 -6.29 -2.50
CA VAL A 106 -5.95 -7.16 -2.53
C VAL A 106 -4.80 -6.41 -3.18
N LEU A 107 -3.72 -6.21 -2.44
CA LEU A 107 -2.49 -5.63 -2.91
C LEU A 107 -1.54 -6.75 -3.32
N TYR A 108 -1.26 -6.92 -4.61
CA TYR A 108 -0.24 -7.83 -5.11
C TYR A 108 1.07 -7.09 -5.38
N MET A 109 2.18 -7.71 -5.02
CA MET A 109 3.52 -7.13 -5.07
C MET A 109 4.54 -8.13 -5.60
N THR A 110 5.41 -7.65 -6.50
CA THR A 110 6.56 -8.39 -7.04
C THR A 110 7.74 -7.45 -7.19
N ILE A 111 8.96 -7.98 -7.19
CA ILE A 111 10.12 -7.22 -7.65
C ILE A 111 9.98 -6.97 -9.17
N ASP A 112 10.27 -5.75 -9.61
CA ASP A 112 10.26 -5.36 -11.02
C ASP A 112 11.25 -6.20 -11.82
N HIS A 113 10.83 -6.62 -13.01
CA HIS A 113 11.64 -7.46 -13.87
C HIS A 113 11.83 -6.76 -15.22
N PRO A 114 13.05 -6.65 -15.73
CA PRO A 114 13.28 -6.04 -17.02
C PRO A 114 12.54 -6.83 -18.09
N VAL A 115 11.87 -6.11 -18.98
CA VAL A 115 11.23 -6.68 -20.16
C VAL A 115 12.32 -7.05 -21.16
N PRO A 116 12.46 -8.33 -21.55
CA PRO A 116 13.45 -8.76 -22.53
C PRO A 116 13.35 -7.95 -23.82
N ALA A 117 14.49 -7.57 -24.42
CA ALA A 117 14.52 -6.74 -25.62
C ALA A 117 13.79 -7.39 -26.81
N ASN A 118 13.77 -8.72 -26.86
CA ASN A 118 13.12 -9.54 -27.88
C ASN A 118 11.72 -10.03 -27.49
N ALA A 119 11.16 -9.57 -26.36
CA ALA A 119 9.83 -10.00 -25.94
C ALA A 119 8.76 -9.56 -26.95
N PRO A 120 7.97 -10.49 -27.53
CA PRO A 120 6.85 -10.14 -28.38
C PRO A 120 5.90 -9.21 -27.64
N THR A 121 5.49 -8.10 -28.27
CA THR A 121 4.65 -7.06 -27.63
C THR A 121 5.25 -6.42 -26.38
N GLY A 122 6.58 -6.45 -26.19
CA GLY A 122 7.25 -5.91 -25.00
C GLY A 122 6.93 -4.45 -24.66
N TRP A 123 6.56 -3.66 -25.67
CA TRP A 123 6.11 -2.27 -25.52
C TRP A 123 4.92 -2.12 -24.55
N LYS A 124 4.01 -3.10 -24.46
CA LYS A 124 2.82 -3.03 -23.61
C LYS A 124 3.16 -3.05 -22.12
N TYR A 125 4.32 -3.59 -21.74
CA TYR A 125 4.79 -3.61 -20.36
C TYR A 125 5.55 -2.32 -19.96
N ARG A 126 5.83 -1.44 -20.94
CA ARG A 126 6.62 -0.21 -20.77
C ARG A 126 5.79 1.07 -20.96
N ASN A 127 4.57 0.96 -21.48
CA ASN A 127 3.71 2.10 -21.85
C ASN A 127 2.97 2.75 -20.66
N GLY A 128 3.10 2.22 -19.44
CA GLY A 128 2.40 2.75 -18.27
C GLY A 128 0.90 2.42 -18.22
N ASP A 129 0.41 1.49 -19.03
CA ASP A 129 -0.99 1.09 -19.03
C ASP A 129 -1.39 0.42 -17.69
N THR A 130 -2.36 1.03 -17.02
CA THR A 130 -2.91 0.57 -15.74
C THR A 130 -3.72 -0.73 -15.85
N ASN A 131 -4.11 -1.14 -17.07
CA ASN A 131 -4.78 -2.42 -17.35
C ASN A 131 -3.81 -3.57 -17.59
N THR A 132 -2.53 -3.26 -17.79
CA THR A 132 -1.54 -4.26 -18.14
C THR A 132 -0.81 -4.68 -16.87
N LEU A 133 -0.79 -5.99 -16.61
CA LEU A 133 0.01 -6.55 -15.52
C LEU A 133 1.51 -6.35 -15.81
N PRO A 134 2.34 -6.07 -14.79
CA PRO A 134 3.80 -5.98 -14.96
C PRO A 134 4.39 -7.26 -15.58
N PHE A 135 5.53 -7.15 -16.26
CA PHE A 135 6.20 -8.30 -16.89
C PHE A 135 6.54 -9.43 -15.90
N SER A 136 6.82 -9.10 -14.63
CA SER A 136 7.02 -10.11 -13.57
C SER A 136 5.86 -11.11 -13.46
N TYR A 137 4.64 -10.73 -13.81
CA TYR A 137 3.46 -11.59 -13.77
C TYR A 137 3.38 -12.59 -14.94
N THR A 138 4.26 -12.49 -15.93
CA THR A 138 4.38 -13.51 -17.00
C THR A 138 5.33 -14.64 -16.62
N LEU A 139 6.03 -14.52 -15.48
CA LEU A 139 7.05 -15.49 -15.05
C LEU A 139 6.48 -16.62 -14.19
N SER A 140 5.26 -16.47 -13.68
CA SER A 140 4.58 -17.44 -12.83
C SER A 140 3.09 -17.52 -13.15
N GLN A 141 2.40 -18.48 -12.53
CA GLN A 141 0.97 -18.62 -12.72
C GLN A 141 0.23 -17.42 -12.15
N LEU A 142 -0.63 -16.78 -12.96
CA LEU A 142 -1.45 -15.67 -12.51
C LEU A 142 -2.40 -16.09 -11.38
N PRO A 143 -2.49 -15.30 -10.30
CA PRO A 143 -3.55 -15.42 -9.31
C PRO A 143 -4.93 -15.42 -9.97
N ALA A 144 -5.87 -16.20 -9.45
CA ALA A 144 -7.18 -16.42 -10.10
C ALA A 144 -7.89 -15.10 -10.44
N PHE A 145 -7.87 -14.14 -9.52
CA PHE A 145 -8.52 -12.82 -9.66
C PHE A 145 -7.84 -11.86 -10.64
N LEU A 146 -6.72 -12.26 -11.26
CA LEU A 146 -6.02 -11.47 -12.27
C LEU A 146 -6.10 -12.07 -13.68
N ARG A 147 -6.77 -13.23 -13.84
CA ARG A 147 -6.81 -13.97 -15.13
C ARG A 147 -7.81 -13.40 -16.13
N ASP A 148 -8.96 -12.93 -15.65
CA ASP A 148 -10.09 -12.53 -16.50
C ASP A 148 -10.00 -11.09 -17.03
N GLY A 149 -8.83 -10.46 -16.90
CA GLY A 149 -8.58 -9.08 -17.31
C GLY A 149 -8.93 -8.04 -16.24
N ALA A 150 -8.60 -6.78 -16.54
CA ALA A 150 -8.65 -5.68 -15.58
C ALA A 150 -10.06 -5.25 -15.15
N ASP A 151 -11.08 -5.60 -15.92
CA ASP A 151 -12.46 -5.13 -15.74
C ASP A 151 -13.49 -6.24 -15.51
N SER A 152 -13.04 -7.45 -15.12
CA SER A 152 -13.93 -8.59 -14.87
C SER A 152 -15.04 -8.27 -13.83
N PRO A 153 -16.24 -8.87 -13.94
CA PRO A 153 -17.36 -8.60 -13.03
C PRO A 153 -17.10 -8.97 -11.56
N LEU A 154 -16.26 -9.98 -11.31
CA LEU A 154 -15.94 -10.46 -9.97
C LEU A 154 -14.60 -9.94 -9.45
N SER A 155 -13.77 -9.37 -10.34
CA SER A 155 -12.48 -8.82 -9.97
C SER A 155 -12.11 -7.70 -10.92
N LYS A 156 -11.77 -6.53 -10.36
CA LYS A 156 -11.15 -5.44 -11.11
C LYS A 156 -9.72 -5.27 -10.64
N PHE A 157 -8.80 -4.92 -11.53
CA PHE A 157 -7.45 -4.59 -11.10
C PHE A 157 -6.91 -3.32 -11.75
N TYR A 158 -5.96 -2.73 -11.06
CA TYR A 158 -5.25 -1.53 -11.45
C TYR A 158 -3.77 -1.72 -11.14
N THR A 159 -2.94 -1.68 -12.18
CA THR A 159 -1.48 -1.63 -12.03
C THR A 159 -1.08 -0.19 -11.72
N ILE A 160 -0.41 0.05 -10.60
CA ILE A 160 0.14 1.38 -10.30
C ILE A 160 1.29 1.64 -11.29
N PRO A 161 1.17 2.64 -12.18
CA PRO A 161 2.22 2.96 -13.14
C PRO A 161 3.34 3.74 -12.45
N ALA A 162 4.54 3.70 -13.02
CA ALA A 162 5.56 4.66 -12.65
C ALA A 162 5.25 6.00 -13.32
N SER A 163 5.39 7.08 -12.57
CA SER A 163 5.40 8.45 -13.10
C SER A 163 6.63 9.19 -12.58
N ASN A 164 6.91 10.37 -13.15
CA ASN A 164 8.00 11.22 -12.67
C ASN A 164 7.77 11.68 -11.22
N GLU A 165 6.51 11.87 -10.83
CA GLU A 165 6.12 12.31 -9.48
C GLU A 165 5.99 11.14 -8.49
N ALA A 166 5.73 9.93 -9.00
CA ALA A 166 5.59 8.70 -8.22
C ALA A 166 6.34 7.55 -8.92
N PRO A 167 7.68 7.49 -8.81
CA PRO A 167 8.44 6.35 -9.31
C PRO A 167 8.13 5.09 -8.48
N PHE A 168 8.42 3.91 -9.02
CA PHE A 168 8.23 2.67 -8.26
C PHE A 168 8.98 2.70 -6.93
N PRO A 169 8.37 2.19 -5.84
CA PRO A 169 9.05 2.13 -4.55
C PRO A 169 10.31 1.28 -4.63
N VAL A 170 11.37 1.73 -3.96
CA VAL A 170 12.64 1.02 -3.87
C VAL A 170 12.63 0.07 -2.69
N LEU A 171 13.22 -1.12 -2.85
CA LEU A 171 13.41 -2.08 -1.77
C LEU A 171 14.78 -1.88 -1.09
N PRO A 172 14.87 -2.03 0.24
CA PRO A 172 13.78 -2.39 1.16
C PRO A 172 12.81 -1.23 1.44
N ILE A 173 11.53 -1.54 1.67
CA ILE A 173 10.50 -0.55 2.03
C ILE A 173 9.69 -0.99 3.24
N SER A 174 9.55 -0.10 4.23
CA SER A 174 8.68 -0.32 5.38
C SER A 174 7.20 -0.20 5.02
N PHE A 175 6.33 -0.88 5.77
CA PHE A 175 4.89 -0.79 5.56
C PHE A 175 4.34 0.65 5.70
N PRO A 176 4.78 1.49 6.67
CA PRO A 176 4.33 2.88 6.72
C PRO A 176 4.75 3.71 5.50
N ASN A 177 5.95 3.49 4.97
CA ASN A 177 6.41 4.18 3.76
C ASN A 177 5.61 3.71 2.53
N LEU A 178 5.34 2.41 2.43
CA LEU A 178 4.50 1.86 1.38
C LEU A 178 3.05 2.36 1.49
N ALA A 179 2.50 2.48 2.69
CA ALA A 179 1.19 3.09 2.91
C ALA A 179 1.15 4.55 2.41
N THR A 180 2.21 5.32 2.68
CA THR A 180 2.36 6.70 2.19
C THR A 180 2.48 6.78 0.66
N TYR A 181 3.15 5.82 0.05
CA TYR A 181 3.22 5.70 -1.40
C TYR A 181 1.84 5.42 -2.01
N LEU A 182 1.12 4.41 -1.50
CA LEU A 182 -0.21 4.04 -1.97
C LEU A 182 -1.22 5.18 -1.77
N ALA A 183 -1.16 5.85 -0.62
CA ALA A 183 -1.87 7.07 -0.32
C ALA A 183 -1.70 8.13 -1.41
N SER A 184 -0.44 8.43 -1.75
CA SER A 184 -0.10 9.42 -2.79
C SER A 184 -0.57 8.97 -4.18
N ALA A 185 -0.49 7.67 -4.48
CA ALA A 185 -0.99 7.12 -5.74
C ALA A 185 -2.51 7.32 -5.90
N LEU A 186 -3.30 7.14 -4.83
CA LEU A 186 -4.74 7.42 -4.85
C LEU A 186 -5.04 8.92 -4.97
N GLU A 187 -4.26 9.77 -4.31
CA GLU A 187 -4.39 11.24 -4.44
C GLU A 187 -4.14 11.69 -5.89
N ASN A 188 -3.04 11.23 -6.49
CA ASN A 188 -2.73 11.52 -7.89
C ASN A 188 -3.83 11.01 -8.83
N ALA A 189 -4.42 9.85 -8.55
CA ALA A 189 -5.57 9.33 -9.30
C ALA A 189 -6.82 10.22 -9.18
N ARG A 190 -7.05 10.84 -8.02
CA ARG A 190 -8.15 11.79 -7.81
C ARG A 190 -7.90 13.12 -8.52
N ASP A 191 -6.67 13.61 -8.52
CA ASP A 191 -6.31 14.85 -9.19
C ASP A 191 -6.40 14.70 -10.73
N ALA A 192 -6.09 13.51 -11.24
CA ALA A 192 -6.23 13.15 -12.65
C ALA A 192 -7.68 13.05 -13.15
N ILE A 193 -8.71 13.25 -12.30
CA ILE A 193 -10.13 13.22 -12.72
C ILE A 193 -10.43 14.27 -13.80
N ARG A 194 -9.70 15.39 -13.80
CA ARG A 194 -9.85 16.45 -14.81
C ARG A 194 -9.16 16.14 -16.14
N ASP A 195 -8.29 15.12 -16.17
CA ASP A 195 -7.63 14.63 -17.37
C ASP A 195 -8.34 13.36 -17.86
N SER A 196 -9.30 13.57 -18.77
CA SER A 196 -10.19 12.55 -19.32
C SER A 196 -9.49 11.47 -20.15
N SER A 197 -8.20 11.62 -20.44
CA SER A 197 -7.43 10.72 -21.30
C SER A 197 -6.62 9.65 -20.54
N SER A 198 -6.46 9.79 -19.22
CA SER A 198 -5.57 8.92 -18.45
C SER A 198 -6.31 7.76 -17.76
N GLY A 199 -5.81 6.53 -17.93
CA GLY A 199 -6.26 5.37 -17.16
C GLY A 199 -6.03 5.53 -15.64
N VAL A 200 -5.26 6.55 -15.25
CA VAL A 200 -4.81 6.84 -13.89
C VAL A 200 -5.99 7.10 -12.94
N ARG A 201 -7.08 7.74 -13.40
CA ARG A 201 -8.26 8.03 -12.57
C ARG A 201 -9.02 6.79 -12.08
N ARG A 202 -8.81 5.63 -12.71
CA ARG A 202 -9.58 4.40 -12.42
C ARG A 202 -9.38 3.90 -11.00
N LEU A 203 -8.19 4.08 -10.43
CA LEU A 203 -7.94 3.71 -9.04
C LEU A 203 -8.90 4.46 -8.10
N ALA A 204 -9.04 5.77 -8.29
CA ALA A 204 -9.98 6.59 -7.53
C ALA A 204 -11.42 6.18 -7.76
N GLN A 205 -11.80 5.91 -9.02
CA GLN A 205 -13.14 5.43 -9.37
C GLN A 205 -13.49 4.12 -8.66
N TYR A 206 -12.60 3.12 -8.67
CA TYR A 206 -12.84 1.86 -7.99
C TYR A 206 -12.93 2.01 -6.48
N VAL A 207 -12.01 2.78 -5.87
CA VAL A 207 -12.05 3.01 -4.43
C VAL A 207 -13.36 3.70 -4.03
N ASP A 208 -13.75 4.76 -4.74
CA ASP A 208 -14.97 5.50 -4.42
C ASP A 208 -16.25 4.68 -4.71
N GLN A 209 -16.26 3.87 -5.78
CA GLN A 209 -17.38 3.00 -6.13
C GLN A 209 -17.57 1.85 -5.15
N PHE A 210 -16.49 1.21 -4.73
CA PHE A 210 -16.53 -0.01 -3.91
C PHE A 210 -16.58 0.28 -2.41
N TYR A 211 -16.11 1.45 -2.00
CA TYR A 211 -16.05 1.87 -0.60
C TYR A 211 -16.67 3.26 -0.39
N PRO A 212 -17.96 3.46 -0.70
CA PRO A 212 -18.61 4.77 -0.58
C PRO A 212 -18.56 5.32 0.86
N ASN A 213 -18.61 4.43 1.86
CA ASN A 213 -18.51 4.81 3.27
C ASN A 213 -17.11 5.30 3.68
N ASP A 214 -16.05 4.89 2.96
CA ASP A 214 -14.70 5.41 3.21
C ASP A 214 -14.60 6.90 2.86
N ARG A 215 -15.47 7.41 1.99
CA ARG A 215 -15.55 8.83 1.61
C ARG A 215 -16.33 9.67 2.62
N ALA A 216 -17.48 9.19 3.10
CA ALA A 216 -18.29 9.88 4.11
C ALA A 216 -17.48 10.17 5.39
N ALA A 217 -16.67 9.20 5.83
CA ALA A 217 -15.78 9.38 6.98
C ALA A 217 -14.64 10.40 6.76
N LEU A 218 -14.38 10.81 5.51
CA LEU A 218 -13.41 11.85 5.15
C LEU A 218 -14.07 13.23 5.02
N ASP A 219 -15.36 13.29 4.66
CA ASP A 219 -16.13 14.52 4.47
C ASP A 219 -16.64 15.13 5.80
N ASP A 220 -16.88 14.31 6.84
CA ASP A 220 -17.32 14.77 8.18
C ASP A 220 -16.27 15.56 9.00
N ALA A 221 -15.11 15.89 8.42
CA ALA A 221 -14.04 16.65 9.08
C ALA A 221 -13.87 18.06 8.49
N PRO A 222 -13.71 19.11 9.32
CA PRO A 222 -13.85 20.52 8.92
C PRO A 222 -12.99 20.87 7.70
N GLU A 223 -13.62 21.48 6.69
CA GLU A 223 -13.18 21.69 5.31
C GLU A 223 -11.81 22.37 5.10
N ARG A 224 -11.12 22.83 6.15
CA ARG A 224 -9.88 23.63 6.04
C ARG A 224 -8.58 22.83 5.90
N VAL A 225 -8.61 21.50 6.01
CA VAL A 225 -7.41 20.66 5.96
C VAL A 225 -7.34 19.89 4.63
N GLY A 226 -6.35 20.18 3.78
CA GLY A 226 -6.17 19.48 2.50
C GLY A 226 -5.99 17.96 2.63
N MET A 227 -6.48 17.20 1.64
CA MET A 227 -6.52 15.73 1.58
C MET A 227 -5.16 15.08 1.94
N ARG A 228 -4.07 15.64 1.41
CA ARG A 228 -2.67 15.24 1.66
C ARG A 228 -2.27 15.30 3.13
N ARG A 229 -2.84 16.22 3.91
CA ARG A 229 -2.62 16.36 5.36
C ARG A 229 -3.52 15.41 6.14
N ARG A 230 -4.75 15.14 5.67
CA ARG A 230 -5.66 14.16 6.28
C ARG A 230 -5.16 12.73 6.15
N LEU A 231 -4.64 12.34 4.99
CA LEU A 231 -4.09 11.00 4.80
C LEU A 231 -2.77 10.82 5.55
N LYS A 232 -1.92 11.85 5.62
CA LYS A 232 -0.76 11.85 6.53
C LYS A 232 -1.16 11.73 8.00
N ASN A 233 -2.26 12.37 8.42
CA ASN A 233 -2.79 12.23 9.78
C ASN A 233 -3.39 10.83 10.03
N LEU A 234 -4.05 10.23 9.02
CA LEU A 234 -4.60 8.86 9.07
C LEU A 234 -3.50 7.79 9.12
N VAL A 235 -2.37 8.03 8.44
CA VAL A 235 -1.17 7.20 8.43
C VAL A 235 -0.23 7.53 9.62
N GLY A 236 -0.61 8.48 10.49
CA GLY A 236 0.15 8.81 11.71
C GLY A 236 1.47 9.56 11.48
N ILE A 237 1.71 10.09 10.29
CA ILE A 237 2.98 10.75 9.87
C ILE A 237 2.97 12.27 10.14
N GLY A 238 1.96 12.81 10.83
CA GLY A 238 1.74 14.25 10.90
C GLY A 238 1.08 14.79 12.17
N SER A 239 1.68 14.60 13.34
CA SER A 239 1.40 15.46 14.50
C SER A 239 2.70 16.15 14.96
N LYS A 240 2.99 17.31 14.39
CA LYS A 240 3.71 18.32 15.19
C LYS A 240 2.75 18.73 16.31
N PRO A 241 3.17 18.78 17.58
CA PRO A 241 2.33 19.34 18.62
C PRO A 241 2.01 20.77 18.19
N GLN A 242 0.72 21.08 18.17
CA GLN A 242 0.22 22.44 18.09
C GLN A 242 0.80 23.16 19.31
N ARG A 243 1.95 23.83 19.09
CA ARG A 243 2.55 24.73 20.05
C ARG A 243 1.58 25.89 20.18
N ASP A 244 0.75 25.82 21.21
CA ASP A 244 0.05 26.98 21.72
C ASP A 244 1.13 27.97 22.16
N ARG A 245 1.39 28.95 21.29
CA ARG A 245 2.20 30.12 21.64
C ARG A 245 1.24 31.09 22.32
N ASN A 246 1.28 31.11 23.66
CA ASN A 246 1.08 32.28 24.55
C ASN A 246 0.52 31.93 25.95
N ALA A 247 0.93 30.81 26.53
CA ALA A 247 0.88 30.55 27.97
C ALA A 247 1.97 29.51 28.22
N GLU A 248 3.19 29.83 28.62
CA GLU A 248 3.55 30.35 29.93
C GLU A 248 4.80 31.23 29.76
N VAL A 249 4.61 32.50 30.07
CA VAL A 249 5.66 33.48 30.32
C VAL A 249 5.85 33.44 31.84
N TYR A 250 7.08 33.13 32.27
CA TYR A 250 7.62 33.09 33.64
C TYR A 250 7.55 31.78 34.44
N GLU A 251 8.68 31.05 34.43
CA GLU A 251 9.33 30.25 35.51
C GLU A 251 10.14 29.14 34.83
N LEU A 252 11.47 29.00 34.94
CA LEU A 252 12.41 29.42 35.94
C LEU A 252 13.74 29.81 35.28
N VAL A 253 14.31 30.87 35.82
CA VAL A 253 15.73 31.20 35.79
C VAL A 253 16.57 29.95 36.06
N THR A 254 17.54 29.68 35.20
CA THR A 254 18.63 28.73 35.45
C THR A 254 19.57 29.26 36.52
N PRO A 255 19.96 28.43 37.52
CA PRO A 255 21.25 28.59 38.15
C PRO A 255 22.14 27.38 37.89
N PHE A 256 23.20 27.66 37.15
CA PHE A 256 24.54 27.04 37.09
C PHE A 256 24.84 25.74 37.87
N VAL A 257 25.29 24.75 37.08
CA VAL A 257 26.40 23.78 37.20
C VAL A 257 27.11 23.63 38.56
N ALA A 258 27.25 22.37 38.99
CA ALA A 258 28.47 21.85 39.61
C ALA A 258 28.82 20.49 38.97
N ASP A 259 29.93 20.44 38.22
CA ASP A 259 30.65 19.21 37.91
C ASP A 259 31.42 18.81 39.18
N ASP A 260 31.18 17.61 39.70
CA ASP A 260 32.05 17.00 40.71
C ASP A 260 32.51 15.62 40.23
N TYR A 261 33.75 15.60 39.75
CA TYR A 261 34.62 14.43 39.85
C TYR A 261 34.77 14.04 41.33
N GLY A 262 34.57 12.77 41.69
CA GLY A 262 34.73 12.36 43.09
C GLY A 262 34.81 10.86 43.36
N ARG A 263 35.96 10.26 43.00
CA ARG A 263 36.53 8.97 43.46
C ARG A 263 35.86 7.65 43.09
#